data_AF-A0AA96ZAH8-F1
#
_entry.id   AF-A0AA96ZAH8-F1
#
_cell.length_a   1.000
_cell.length_b   1.000
_cell.length_c   1.000
_cell.angle_alpha   90.00
_cell.angle_beta   90.00
_cell.angle_gamma   90.00
#
_symmetry.space_group_name_H-M   'P 1'
#
loop_
_entity.id
_entity.type
_entity.pdbx_description
1 polymer ?
#
loop_
_entity_poly.entity_id
_entity_poly.type
_entity_poly.pdbx_seq_one_letter_code
_entity_poly.pdbx_strand_id
1 'polypeptide(L)'
;MTALDDSLDLYLARLEQGHYADRQELAIHLLEPEQIQTLTMSFAWHPLVQFLDGLLLDDPGSSDHHLLARAAPFAGQVFFLAHDGDSRAVFASLDALLDAADQAISQGCALTELHPPLAIQVTDQAALASLIGEALAEDQVEVAVALIPSLDLRDTRLLQTLLAHEDFYLGEAIARQVCARPAADLLPLARQCASHPHPQVAQAGERALRLCARPR
;
A
#
# COMPACT_ATOMS: atom_id res chain seq x y z
N MET A 1 -3.57 27.06 -2.99
CA MET A 1 -4.19 25.80 -2.56
C MET A 1 -4.03 24.81 -3.68
N THR A 2 -3.38 23.69 -3.38
CA THR A 2 -3.29 22.56 -4.29
C THR A 2 -4.56 21.71 -4.16
N ALA A 3 -4.88 20.88 -5.16
CA ALA A 3 -6.07 20.02 -5.11
C ALA A 3 -6.09 19.04 -3.92
N LEU A 4 -4.92 18.73 -3.36
CA LEU A 4 -4.77 17.89 -2.17
C LEU A 4 -5.19 18.63 -0.89
N ASP A 5 -4.84 19.92 -0.79
CA ASP A 5 -5.26 20.76 0.35
C ASP A 5 -6.79 20.86 0.40
N ASP A 6 -7.42 21.12 -0.75
CA ASP A 6 -8.89 21.18 -0.85
C ASP A 6 -9.55 19.85 -0.47
N SER A 7 -8.92 18.72 -0.84
CA SER A 7 -9.41 17.37 -0.48
C SER A 7 -9.30 17.09 1.02
N LEU A 8 -8.21 17.56 1.66
CA LEU A 8 -8.02 17.43 3.09
C LEU A 8 -9.02 18.29 3.87
N ASP A 9 -9.28 19.53 3.42
CA ASP A 9 -10.28 20.40 4.04
C ASP A 9 -11.69 19.78 4.00
N LEU A 10 -12.06 19.17 2.87
CA LEU A 10 -13.33 18.45 2.72
C LEU A 10 -13.41 17.22 3.62
N TYR A 11 -12.32 16.45 3.72
CA TYR A 11 -12.22 15.31 4.63
C TYR A 11 -12.44 15.72 6.08
N LEU A 12 -11.76 16.78 6.52
CA LEU A 12 -11.88 17.29 7.89
C LEU A 12 -13.30 17.79 8.18
N ALA A 13 -13.92 18.51 7.25
CA ALA A 13 -15.30 18.97 7.40
C ALA A 13 -16.31 17.82 7.52
N ARG A 14 -16.07 16.68 6.83
CA ARG A 14 -16.91 15.48 6.95
C ARG A 14 -16.61 14.71 8.24
N LEU A 15 -15.35 14.67 8.68
CA LEU A 15 -14.94 14.05 9.94
C LEU A 15 -15.65 14.71 11.13
N GLU A 16 -15.73 16.04 11.17
CA GLU A 16 -16.44 16.81 12.22
C GLU A 16 -17.94 16.49 12.31
N GLN A 17 -18.56 16.11 11.18
CA GLN A 17 -19.98 15.78 11.12
C GLN A 17 -20.27 14.31 11.41
N GLY A 18 -19.27 13.45 11.27
CA GLY A 18 -19.38 12.01 11.45
C GLY A 18 -19.10 11.57 12.87
N HIS A 19 -19.31 10.27 13.11
CA HIS A 19 -18.96 9.62 14.37
C HIS A 19 -17.89 8.56 14.11
N TYR A 20 -16.65 9.00 13.88
CA TYR A 20 -15.51 8.15 13.55
C TYR A 20 -14.49 7.99 14.70
N ALA A 21 -14.71 8.67 15.83
CA ALA A 21 -13.89 8.50 17.03
C ALA A 21 -14.36 7.30 17.87
N ASP A 22 -13.43 6.71 18.61
CA ASP A 22 -13.64 5.69 19.64
C ASP A 22 -14.43 4.44 19.20
N ARG A 23 -14.17 3.94 17.98
CA ARG A 23 -14.75 2.70 17.44
C ARG A 23 -13.68 1.64 17.21
N GLN A 24 -12.84 1.42 18.21
CA GLN A 24 -11.70 0.49 18.13
C GLN A 24 -12.15 -0.96 17.86
N GLU A 25 -13.37 -1.34 18.26
CA GLU A 25 -13.97 -2.63 17.94
C GLU A 25 -14.17 -2.85 16.43
N LEU A 26 -14.22 -1.76 15.65
CA LEU A 26 -14.29 -1.77 14.19
C LEU A 26 -12.95 -1.36 13.55
N ALA A 27 -11.87 -1.26 14.34
CA ALA A 27 -10.59 -0.68 13.91
C ALA A 27 -10.76 0.73 13.29
N ILE A 28 -11.61 1.57 13.91
CA ILE A 28 -11.87 2.94 13.47
C ILE A 28 -11.64 3.90 14.64
N HIS A 29 -10.70 4.81 14.46
CA HIS A 29 -10.55 6.02 15.27
C HIS A 29 -9.87 7.05 14.39
N LEU A 30 -10.65 7.74 13.55
CA LEU A 30 -10.10 8.76 12.65
C LEU A 30 -9.76 10.02 13.45
N LEU A 31 -8.58 10.56 13.21
CA LEU A 31 -7.98 11.62 14.02
C LEU A 31 -8.47 13.01 13.62
N GLU A 32 -8.67 13.85 14.64
CA GLU A 32 -8.86 15.29 14.47
C GLU A 32 -7.55 15.99 14.04
N PRO A 33 -7.60 17.21 13.48
CA PRO A 33 -6.42 17.88 12.91
C PRO A 33 -5.19 17.95 13.84
N GLU A 34 -5.39 18.28 15.12
CA GLU A 34 -4.29 18.37 16.10
C GLU A 34 -3.67 16.99 16.39
N GLN A 35 -4.51 15.95 16.39
CA GLN A 35 -4.08 14.58 16.61
C GLN A 35 -3.34 14.01 15.39
N ILE A 36 -3.79 14.33 14.17
CA ILE A 36 -3.07 14.02 12.92
C ILE A 36 -1.65 14.57 12.99
N GLN A 37 -1.50 15.85 13.35
CA GLN A 37 -0.19 16.48 13.45
C GLN A 37 0.69 15.82 14.51
N THR A 38 0.12 15.61 15.71
CA THR A 38 0.83 15.03 16.85
C THR A 38 1.32 13.62 16.55
N LEU A 39 0.44 12.76 16.03
CA LEU A 39 0.78 11.38 15.71
C LEU A 39 1.78 11.33 14.55
N THR A 40 1.57 12.14 13.50
CA THR A 40 2.51 12.21 12.37
C THR A 40 3.91 12.61 12.81
N MET A 41 4.03 13.59 13.72
CA MET A 41 5.32 13.96 14.28
C MET A 41 5.97 12.82 15.08
N SER A 42 5.20 12.02 15.82
CA SER A 42 5.76 10.85 16.53
C SER A 42 6.18 9.71 15.59
N PHE A 43 5.66 9.69 14.36
CA PHE A 43 6.02 8.73 13.31
C PHE A 43 7.03 9.29 12.31
N ALA A 44 7.63 10.45 12.59
CA ALA A 44 8.62 11.06 11.69
C ALA A 44 9.87 10.19 11.45
N TRP A 45 10.09 9.14 12.25
CA TRP A 45 11.15 8.15 12.06
C TRP A 45 10.78 7.04 11.06
N HIS A 46 9.49 6.86 10.75
CA HIS A 46 9.01 5.75 9.95
C HIS A 46 9.29 5.98 8.44
N PRO A 47 9.99 5.08 7.74
CA PRO A 47 10.44 5.34 6.36
C PRO A 47 9.31 5.65 5.37
N LEU A 48 8.20 4.90 5.41
CA LEU A 48 7.05 5.21 4.54
C LEU A 48 6.42 6.59 4.80
N VAL A 49 6.45 7.07 6.03
CA VAL A 49 5.93 8.41 6.37
C VAL A 49 6.84 9.48 5.76
N GLN A 50 8.16 9.27 5.78
CA GLN A 50 9.12 10.17 5.15
C GLN A 50 9.02 10.16 3.62
N PHE A 51 9.06 8.98 3.00
CA PHE A 51 9.05 8.82 1.54
C PHE A 51 7.76 9.31 0.88
N LEU A 52 6.63 9.15 1.55
CA LEU A 52 5.33 9.55 1.02
C LEU A 52 4.91 10.96 1.45
N ASP A 53 5.76 11.66 2.21
CA ASP A 53 5.40 12.90 2.93
C ASP A 53 4.04 12.74 3.64
N GLY A 54 3.88 11.62 4.34
CA GLY A 54 2.57 11.12 4.71
C GLY A 54 2.00 11.74 5.98
N LEU A 55 0.66 11.82 6.05
CA LEU A 55 -0.08 12.22 7.26
C LEU A 55 -0.84 11.04 7.83
N LEU A 56 -0.62 10.72 9.11
CA LEU A 56 -1.34 9.64 9.79
C LEU A 56 -2.79 10.08 10.05
N LEU A 57 -3.75 9.25 9.64
CA LEU A 57 -5.17 9.60 9.63
C LEU A 57 -5.97 8.97 10.77
N ASP A 58 -5.44 7.92 11.40
CA ASP A 58 -6.15 7.16 12.43
C ASP A 58 -5.23 6.64 13.54
N ASP A 59 -5.84 6.29 14.67
CA ASP A 59 -5.22 5.52 15.76
C ASP A 59 -6.23 4.50 16.30
N PRO A 60 -6.42 3.36 15.61
CA PRO A 60 -7.40 2.36 16.02
C PRO A 60 -7.02 1.63 17.32
N GLY A 61 -6.00 2.08 18.06
CA GLY A 61 -5.48 1.42 19.26
C GLY A 61 -4.62 0.20 18.93
N SER A 62 -3.97 0.22 17.77
CA SER A 62 -3.11 -0.85 17.27
C SER A 62 -1.83 -0.27 16.64
N SER A 63 -0.93 -1.12 16.20
CA SER A 63 0.28 -0.70 15.45
C SER A 63 0.00 -0.48 13.95
N ASP A 64 -1.22 -0.74 13.50
CA ASP A 64 -1.65 -0.54 12.12
C ASP A 64 -2.30 0.84 11.97
N HIS A 65 -1.96 1.54 10.88
CA HIS A 65 -2.46 2.89 10.63
C HIS A 65 -2.76 3.16 9.15
N HIS A 66 -3.67 4.09 8.90
CA HIS A 66 -3.90 4.71 7.60
C HIS A 66 -3.09 5.99 7.45
N LEU A 67 -2.47 6.16 6.29
CA LEU A 67 -1.55 7.25 5.95
C LEU A 67 -2.02 7.92 4.66
N LEU A 68 -2.32 9.22 4.67
CA LEU A 68 -2.50 9.99 3.44
C LEU A 68 -1.13 10.27 2.82
N ALA A 69 -0.87 9.75 1.63
CA ALA A 69 0.32 10.10 0.87
C ALA A 69 0.17 11.50 0.25
N ARG A 70 1.21 12.33 0.36
CA ARG A 70 1.25 13.68 -0.25
C ARG A 70 2.31 13.79 -1.35
N ALA A 71 3.31 12.92 -1.35
CA ALA A 71 4.30 12.84 -2.40
C ALA A 71 3.78 12.07 -3.63
N ALA A 72 4.24 12.48 -4.82
CA ALA A 72 4.05 11.71 -6.04
C ALA A 72 4.78 10.35 -5.95
N PRO A 73 4.27 9.30 -6.61
CA PRO A 73 3.09 9.27 -7.49
C PRO A 73 1.78 8.94 -6.75
N PHE A 74 1.80 8.91 -5.42
CA PHE A 74 0.68 8.49 -4.60
C PHE A 74 -0.16 9.63 -4.01
N ALA A 75 0.21 10.89 -4.28
CA ALA A 75 -0.46 12.06 -3.73
C ALA A 75 -1.99 11.95 -3.78
N GLY A 76 -2.63 12.03 -2.61
CA GLY A 76 -4.08 11.91 -2.44
C GLY A 76 -4.59 10.50 -2.14
N GLN A 77 -3.77 9.47 -2.27
CA GLN A 77 -4.13 8.09 -1.93
C GLN A 77 -3.86 7.79 -0.45
N VAL A 78 -4.57 6.81 0.09
CA VAL A 78 -4.40 6.32 1.46
C VAL A 78 -3.66 4.98 1.45
N PHE A 79 -2.51 4.96 2.13
CA PHE A 79 -1.76 3.76 2.46
C PHE A 79 -2.25 3.16 3.76
N PHE A 80 -2.19 1.84 3.84
CA PHE A 80 -2.25 1.12 5.09
C PHE A 80 -0.82 0.73 5.48
N LEU A 81 -0.40 1.16 6.65
CA LEU A 81 0.83 0.78 7.32
C LEU A 81 0.48 -0.40 8.22
N ALA A 82 0.85 -1.60 7.77
CA ALA A 82 0.67 -2.82 8.54
C ALA A 82 1.91 -3.09 9.40
N HIS A 83 1.72 -3.33 10.68
CA HIS A 83 2.78 -3.82 11.58
C HIS A 83 3.16 -5.26 11.20
N ASP A 84 2.15 -6.10 11.00
CA ASP A 84 2.30 -7.49 10.56
C ASP A 84 1.64 -7.67 9.19
N GLY A 85 2.45 -7.73 8.13
CA GLY A 85 1.98 -8.03 6.79
C GLY A 85 2.39 -6.99 5.74
N ASP A 86 1.56 -6.86 4.70
CA ASP A 86 1.90 -6.10 3.51
C ASP A 86 1.33 -4.68 3.59
N SER A 87 2.18 -3.71 3.95
CA SER A 87 1.87 -2.28 3.79
C SER A 87 1.64 -1.95 2.31
N ARG A 88 0.59 -1.19 1.98
CA ARG A 88 0.21 -0.88 0.58
C ARG A 88 -0.80 0.26 0.47
N ALA A 89 -0.95 0.82 -0.73
CA ALA A 89 -2.06 1.72 -1.06
C ALA A 89 -3.41 0.96 -1.06
N VAL A 90 -4.37 1.39 -0.24
CA VAL A 90 -5.67 0.73 -0.05
C VAL A 90 -6.86 1.57 -0.49
N PHE A 91 -6.82 2.91 -0.39
CA PHE A 91 -7.91 3.77 -0.88
C PHE A 91 -7.40 4.85 -1.83
N ALA A 92 -8.19 5.14 -2.87
CA ALA A 92 -7.78 6.05 -3.94
C ALA A 92 -7.89 7.53 -3.54
N SER A 93 -8.63 7.81 -2.47
CA SER A 93 -8.88 9.15 -1.94
C SER A 93 -9.29 9.07 -0.47
N LEU A 94 -9.28 10.22 0.21
CA LEU A 94 -9.86 10.39 1.54
C LEU A 94 -11.38 10.11 1.56
N ASP A 95 -12.10 10.47 0.50
CA ASP A 95 -13.53 10.15 0.39
C ASP A 95 -13.78 8.64 0.39
N ALA A 96 -12.95 7.87 -0.32
CA ALA A 96 -13.06 6.41 -0.34
C ALA A 96 -12.77 5.77 1.04
N LEU A 97 -11.86 6.37 1.83
CA LEU A 97 -11.65 5.96 3.22
C LEU A 97 -12.88 6.23 4.08
N LEU A 98 -13.48 7.42 3.97
CA LEU A 98 -14.67 7.79 4.76
C LEU A 98 -15.89 6.94 4.37
N ASP A 99 -16.07 6.66 3.08
CA ASP A 99 -17.14 5.77 2.61
C ASP A 99 -16.95 4.34 3.15
N ALA A 100 -15.71 3.85 3.19
CA ALA A 100 -15.40 2.55 3.81
C ALA A 100 -15.64 2.58 5.33
N ALA A 101 -15.28 3.66 6.03
CA ALA A 101 -15.56 3.81 7.46
C ALA A 101 -17.07 3.81 7.75
N ASP A 102 -17.86 4.55 6.97
CA ASP A 102 -19.33 4.55 7.07
C ASP A 102 -19.90 3.15 6.83
N GLN A 103 -19.37 2.45 5.82
CA GLN A 103 -19.79 1.09 5.53
C GLN A 103 -19.45 0.13 6.69
N ALA A 104 -18.24 0.18 7.24
CA ALA A 104 -17.82 -0.65 8.37
C ALA A 104 -18.70 -0.42 9.59
N ILE A 105 -19.03 0.83 9.91
CA ILE A 105 -19.97 1.19 10.98
C ILE A 105 -21.35 0.59 10.71
N SER A 106 -21.86 0.72 9.48
CA SER A 106 -23.19 0.20 9.12
C SER A 106 -23.28 -1.33 9.15
N GLN A 107 -22.18 -2.01 8.83
CA GLN A 107 -22.10 -3.47 8.73
C GLN A 107 -21.63 -4.13 10.03
N GLY A 108 -21.03 -3.36 10.95
CA GLY A 108 -20.44 -3.87 12.17
C GLY A 108 -19.22 -4.77 11.91
N CYS A 109 -18.40 -4.43 10.91
CA CYS A 109 -17.16 -5.14 10.58
C CYS A 109 -15.94 -4.22 10.75
N ALA A 110 -14.75 -4.79 10.80
CA ALA A 110 -13.54 -3.97 10.88
C ALA A 110 -13.28 -3.22 9.57
N LEU A 111 -12.78 -1.99 9.64
CA LEU A 111 -12.43 -1.19 8.46
C LEU A 111 -11.42 -1.91 7.55
N THR A 112 -10.50 -2.67 8.14
CA THR A 112 -9.51 -3.48 7.42
C THR A 112 -10.14 -4.59 6.59
N GLU A 113 -11.33 -5.08 6.94
CA GLU A 113 -12.09 -6.04 6.12
C GLU A 113 -12.63 -5.41 4.83
N LEU A 114 -12.74 -4.08 4.79
CA LEU A 114 -13.18 -3.32 3.62
C LEU A 114 -12.02 -2.83 2.75
N HIS A 115 -10.78 -3.15 3.12
CA HIS A 115 -9.64 -2.90 2.24
C HIS A 115 -9.82 -3.65 0.92
N PRO A 116 -9.61 -3.00 -0.24
CA PRO A 116 -9.63 -3.70 -1.51
C PRO A 116 -8.62 -4.86 -1.50
N PRO A 117 -8.95 -6.03 -2.07
CA PRO A 117 -8.07 -7.20 -2.03
C PRO A 117 -6.76 -7.01 -2.79
N LEU A 118 -6.71 -6.02 -3.69
CA LEU A 118 -5.52 -5.63 -4.46
C LEU A 118 -5.13 -4.20 -4.10
N ALA A 119 -3.83 -3.92 -4.11
CA ALA A 119 -3.36 -2.54 -3.98
C ALA A 119 -3.77 -1.73 -5.19
N ILE A 120 -3.84 -0.42 -5.00
CA ILE A 120 -4.12 0.52 -6.08
C ILE A 120 -2.92 0.57 -7.01
N GLN A 121 -3.14 0.24 -8.28
CA GLN A 121 -2.11 0.41 -9.30
C GLN A 121 -1.96 1.90 -9.64
N VAL A 122 -0.74 2.41 -9.56
CA VAL A 122 -0.44 3.80 -9.87
C VAL A 122 -0.45 4.02 -11.38
N THR A 123 -0.91 5.19 -11.84
CA THR A 123 -0.89 5.52 -13.28
C THR A 123 0.51 5.89 -13.77
N ASP A 124 1.24 6.70 -12.99
CA ASP A 124 2.61 7.10 -13.31
C ASP A 124 3.63 6.04 -12.85
N GLN A 125 3.76 4.98 -13.66
CA GLN A 125 4.70 3.89 -13.40
C GLN A 125 6.16 4.33 -13.45
N ALA A 126 6.49 5.39 -14.20
CA ALA A 126 7.86 5.90 -14.26
C ALA A 126 8.26 6.59 -12.96
N ALA A 127 7.38 7.42 -12.40
CA ALA A 127 7.59 8.03 -11.09
C ALA A 127 7.63 6.97 -9.98
N LEU A 128 6.78 5.94 -10.05
CA LEU A 128 6.83 4.81 -9.11
C LEU A 128 8.16 4.06 -9.17
N ALA A 129 8.67 3.79 -10.38
CA ALA A 129 9.96 3.17 -10.58
C ALA A 129 11.11 4.01 -10.02
N SER A 130 11.06 5.34 -10.18
CA SER A 130 12.04 6.27 -9.58
C SER A 130 12.01 6.18 -8.06
N LEU A 131 10.82 6.27 -7.46
CA LEU A 131 10.66 6.23 -6.00
C LEU A 131 11.14 4.90 -5.39
N ILE A 132 10.88 3.78 -6.06
CA ILE A 132 11.43 2.47 -5.65
C ILE A 132 12.95 2.47 -5.77
N GLY A 133 13.51 3.04 -6.84
CA GLY A 133 14.96 3.18 -7.01
C GLY A 133 15.61 4.03 -5.93
N GLU A 134 14.97 5.13 -5.54
CA GLU A 134 15.39 6.00 -4.43
C GLU A 134 15.38 5.26 -3.10
N ALA A 135 14.29 4.53 -2.81
CA ALA A 135 14.20 3.71 -1.59
C ALA A 135 15.33 2.68 -1.52
N LEU A 136 15.65 2.00 -2.62
CA LEU A 136 16.75 1.04 -2.66
C LEU A 136 18.13 1.71 -2.53
N ALA A 137 18.31 2.92 -3.09
CA ALA A 137 19.55 3.67 -2.95
C ALA A 137 19.82 4.12 -1.50
N GLU A 138 18.77 4.28 -0.70
CA GLU A 138 18.81 4.63 0.72
C GLU A 138 18.74 3.40 1.66
N ASP A 139 18.86 2.18 1.11
CA ASP A 139 18.77 0.91 1.85
C ASP A 139 17.41 0.72 2.58
N GLN A 140 16.35 1.33 2.04
CA GLN A 140 14.97 1.25 2.54
C GLN A 140 14.18 0.16 1.80
N VAL A 141 14.63 -1.09 1.92
CA VAL A 141 14.00 -2.23 1.22
C VAL A 141 12.53 -2.39 1.60
N GLU A 142 12.17 -2.17 2.87
CA GLU A 142 10.77 -2.23 3.33
C GLU A 142 9.85 -1.23 2.64
N VAL A 143 10.35 -0.03 2.34
CA VAL A 143 9.62 0.96 1.53
C VAL A 143 9.42 0.41 0.13
N ALA A 144 10.48 -0.05 -0.53
CA ALA A 144 10.38 -0.63 -1.87
C ALA A 144 9.38 -1.80 -1.92
N VAL A 145 9.40 -2.70 -0.93
CA VAL A 145 8.45 -3.80 -0.79
C VAL A 145 7.00 -3.31 -0.68
N ALA A 146 6.74 -2.27 0.11
CA ALA A 146 5.40 -1.69 0.27
C ALA A 146 4.88 -0.96 -0.99
N LEU A 147 5.78 -0.54 -1.89
CA LEU A 147 5.44 0.13 -3.15
C LEU A 147 5.19 -0.86 -4.30
N ILE A 148 5.80 -2.05 -4.28
CA ILE A 148 5.66 -3.09 -5.31
C ILE A 148 4.21 -3.47 -5.63
N PRO A 149 3.27 -3.58 -4.66
CA PRO A 149 1.87 -3.88 -4.95
C PRO A 149 1.21 -2.96 -5.98
N SER A 150 1.68 -1.71 -6.07
CA SER A 150 1.14 -0.68 -6.95
C SER A 150 1.76 -0.69 -8.36
N LEU A 151 2.72 -1.58 -8.63
CA LEU A 151 3.35 -1.72 -9.94
C LEU A 151 2.43 -2.36 -10.98
N ASP A 152 2.59 -1.93 -12.22
CA ASP A 152 2.17 -2.68 -13.40
C ASP A 152 3.20 -3.80 -13.66
N LEU A 153 2.76 -5.06 -13.54
CA LEU A 153 3.63 -6.23 -13.69
C LEU A 153 4.10 -6.47 -15.13
N ARG A 154 3.71 -5.61 -16.07
CA ARG A 154 4.15 -5.64 -17.47
C ARG A 154 5.45 -4.85 -17.70
N ASP A 155 5.89 -4.00 -16.76
CA ASP A 155 7.20 -3.36 -16.85
C ASP A 155 8.31 -4.34 -16.47
N THR A 156 8.72 -5.13 -17.46
CA THR A 156 9.70 -6.21 -17.27
C THR A 156 11.09 -5.72 -16.84
N ARG A 157 11.49 -4.46 -17.08
CA ARG A 157 12.87 -4.02 -16.79
C ARG A 157 13.07 -3.81 -15.30
N LEU A 158 12.21 -3.03 -14.66
CA LEU A 158 12.29 -2.81 -13.21
C LEU A 158 12.15 -4.14 -12.46
N LEU A 159 11.19 -4.97 -12.85
CA LEU A 159 10.92 -6.26 -12.21
C LEU A 159 12.13 -7.21 -12.26
N GLN A 160 12.90 -7.19 -13.36
CA GLN A 160 14.14 -7.95 -13.45
C GLN A 160 15.22 -7.43 -12.50
N THR A 161 15.36 -6.11 -12.37
CA THR A 161 16.30 -5.50 -11.42
C THR A 161 15.94 -5.89 -9.99
N LEU A 162 14.65 -5.80 -9.62
CA LEU A 162 14.17 -6.17 -8.30
C LEU A 162 14.33 -7.65 -7.98
N LEU A 163 14.07 -8.54 -8.96
CA LEU A 163 14.28 -9.99 -8.80
C LEU A 163 15.74 -10.41 -8.71
N ALA A 164 16.67 -9.58 -9.19
CA ALA A 164 18.10 -9.85 -9.11
C ALA A 164 18.75 -9.23 -7.85
N HIS A 165 17.99 -8.49 -7.05
CA HIS A 165 18.47 -7.88 -5.82
C HIS A 165 18.83 -8.95 -4.78
N GLU A 166 19.78 -8.64 -3.90
CA GLU A 166 20.23 -9.59 -2.87
C GLU A 166 19.16 -9.83 -1.79
N ASP A 167 18.38 -8.79 -1.50
CA ASP A 167 17.23 -8.91 -0.60
C ASP A 167 16.06 -9.64 -1.29
N PHE A 168 15.79 -10.85 -0.81
CA PHE A 168 14.78 -11.72 -1.37
C PHE A 168 13.34 -11.23 -1.13
N TYR A 169 13.09 -10.31 -0.19
CA TYR A 169 11.74 -9.79 0.06
C TYR A 169 11.18 -9.05 -1.17
N LEU A 170 12.04 -8.40 -1.96
CA LEU A 170 11.64 -7.79 -3.22
C LEU A 170 11.14 -8.83 -4.23
N GLY A 171 11.88 -9.93 -4.38
CA GLY A 171 11.49 -11.02 -5.25
C GLY A 171 10.21 -11.72 -4.78
N GLU A 172 10.04 -11.89 -3.47
CA GLU A 172 8.82 -12.44 -2.89
C GLU A 172 7.63 -11.53 -3.15
N ALA A 173 7.77 -10.22 -2.90
CA ALA A 173 6.73 -9.23 -3.13
C ALA A 173 6.24 -9.29 -4.59
N ILE A 174 7.16 -9.38 -5.56
CA ILE A 174 6.80 -9.55 -6.98
C ILE A 174 6.02 -10.86 -7.20
N ALA A 175 6.51 -11.98 -6.69
CA ALA A 175 5.85 -13.27 -6.86
C ALA A 175 4.44 -13.29 -6.25
N ARG A 176 4.24 -12.63 -5.10
CA ARG A 176 2.93 -12.43 -4.46
C ARG A 176 2.02 -11.59 -5.34
N GLN A 177 2.53 -10.53 -5.97
CA GLN A 177 1.73 -9.72 -6.89
C GLN A 177 1.29 -10.49 -8.14
N VAL A 178 2.14 -11.35 -8.70
CA VAL A 178 1.73 -12.24 -9.81
C VAL A 178 0.66 -13.23 -9.34
N CYS A 179 0.75 -13.76 -8.11
CA CYS A 179 -0.31 -14.59 -7.54
C CYS A 179 -1.63 -13.85 -7.37
N ALA A 180 -1.57 -12.57 -6.98
CA ALA A 180 -2.75 -11.73 -6.75
C ALA A 180 -3.42 -11.32 -8.06
N ARG A 181 -2.64 -11.10 -9.13
CA ARG A 181 -3.11 -10.65 -10.44
C ARG A 181 -2.66 -11.60 -11.56
N PRO A 182 -3.07 -12.89 -11.54
CA PRO A 182 -2.56 -13.87 -12.47
C PRO A 182 -3.05 -13.60 -13.90
N ALA A 183 -2.11 -13.59 -14.84
CA ALA A 183 -2.39 -13.39 -16.25
C ALA A 183 -1.40 -14.20 -17.11
N ALA A 184 -1.85 -14.61 -18.31
CA ALA A 184 -1.07 -15.49 -19.17
C ALA A 184 0.24 -14.83 -19.67
N ASP A 185 0.22 -13.52 -19.87
CA ASP A 185 1.38 -12.71 -20.24
C ASP A 185 2.41 -12.58 -19.10
N LEU A 186 2.02 -12.84 -17.85
CA LEU A 186 2.94 -12.89 -16.69
C LEU A 186 3.63 -14.25 -16.50
N LEU A 187 3.34 -15.25 -17.35
CA LEU A 187 4.00 -16.56 -17.28
C LEU A 187 5.55 -16.49 -17.28
N PRO A 188 6.21 -15.66 -18.12
CA PRO A 188 7.66 -15.53 -18.09
C PRO A 188 8.18 -15.03 -16.74
N LEU A 189 7.52 -14.02 -16.16
CA LEU A 189 7.88 -13.46 -14.86
C LEU A 189 7.67 -14.51 -13.74
N ALA A 190 6.54 -15.21 -13.75
CA ALA A 190 6.28 -16.30 -12.81
C ALA A 190 7.36 -17.41 -12.88
N ARG A 191 7.88 -17.72 -14.09
CA ARG A 191 8.99 -18.70 -14.25
C ARG A 191 10.28 -18.19 -13.65
N GLN A 192 10.58 -16.91 -13.80
CA GLN A 192 11.75 -16.30 -13.19
C GLN A 192 11.66 -16.36 -11.67
N CYS A 193 10.52 -15.96 -11.08
CA CYS A 193 10.28 -16.11 -9.65
C CYS A 193 10.42 -17.56 -9.18
N ALA A 194 9.84 -18.53 -9.90
CA ALA A 194 9.93 -19.95 -9.53
C ALA A 194 11.34 -20.53 -9.61
N SER A 195 12.20 -19.94 -10.43
CA SER A 195 13.61 -20.34 -10.59
C SER A 195 14.56 -19.58 -9.66
N HIS A 196 14.02 -18.71 -8.79
CA HIS A 196 14.81 -17.88 -7.91
C HIS A 196 15.59 -18.74 -6.89
N PRO A 197 16.85 -18.41 -6.55
CA PRO A 197 17.66 -19.22 -5.64
C PRO A 197 17.09 -19.29 -4.21
N HIS A 198 16.41 -18.22 -3.77
CA HIS A 198 15.79 -18.18 -2.45
C HIS A 198 14.45 -18.95 -2.42
N PRO A 199 14.26 -19.93 -1.52
CA PRO A 199 13.07 -20.78 -1.50
C PRO A 199 11.74 -20.03 -1.34
N GLN A 200 11.72 -18.95 -0.57
CA GLN A 200 10.50 -18.16 -0.33
C GLN A 200 9.96 -17.53 -1.63
N VAL A 201 10.85 -17.02 -2.46
CA VAL A 201 10.51 -16.49 -3.79
C VAL A 201 10.13 -17.62 -4.75
N ALA A 202 10.90 -18.71 -4.76
CA ALA A 202 10.66 -19.87 -5.61
C ALA A 202 9.28 -20.48 -5.36
N GLN A 203 8.91 -20.72 -4.10
CA GLN A 203 7.62 -21.29 -3.72
C GLN A 203 6.45 -20.38 -4.11
N ALA A 204 6.57 -19.07 -3.89
CA ALA A 204 5.59 -18.10 -4.35
C ALA A 204 5.50 -18.08 -5.89
N GLY A 205 6.64 -18.18 -6.58
CA GLY A 205 6.72 -18.25 -8.04
C GLY A 205 6.08 -19.51 -8.62
N GLU A 206 6.26 -20.67 -8.00
CA GLU A 206 5.59 -21.91 -8.41
C GLU A 206 4.07 -21.80 -8.28
N ARG A 207 3.59 -21.15 -7.21
CA ARG A 207 2.16 -20.84 -7.06
C ARG A 207 1.69 -19.90 -8.18
N ALA A 208 2.44 -18.84 -8.46
CA ALA A 208 2.15 -17.89 -9.53
C ALA A 208 2.06 -18.59 -10.90
N LEU A 209 2.97 -19.53 -11.19
CA LEU A 209 2.96 -20.32 -12.42
C LEU A 209 1.69 -21.13 -12.59
N ARG A 210 1.29 -21.85 -11.54
CA ARG A 210 0.05 -22.65 -11.56
C ARG A 210 -1.17 -21.78 -11.78
N LEU A 211 -1.19 -20.55 -11.26
CA LEU A 211 -2.31 -19.62 -11.43
C LEU A 211 -2.33 -19.03 -12.85
N CYS A 212 -1.19 -18.61 -13.39
CA CYS A 212 -1.10 -18.01 -14.73
C CYS A 212 -1.34 -19.02 -15.86
N ALA A 213 -1.09 -20.31 -15.62
CA ALA A 213 -1.27 -21.38 -16.62
C ALA A 213 -2.72 -21.91 -16.71
N ARG A 214 -3.64 -21.48 -15.84
CA ARG A 214 -5.04 -21.92 -15.88
C ARG A 214 -5.78 -21.21 -17.02
N PRO A 215 -6.52 -21.95 -17.87
CA PRO A 215 -7.47 -21.32 -18.78
C PRO A 215 -8.55 -20.59 -17.95
N ARG A 216 -8.84 -19.34 -18.29
CA ARG A 216 -9.92 -18.56 -17.70
C ARG A 216 -11.27 -19.02 -18.24
#